data_AF-U5LA19-F1
#
_entry.id   AF-U5LA19-F1
#
_cell.length_a   1.000
_cell.length_b   1.000
_cell.length_c   1.000
_cell.angle_alpha   90.00
_cell.angle_beta   90.00
_cell.angle_gamma   90.00
#
_symmetry.space_group_name_H-M   'P 1'
#
loop_
_entity.id
_entity.type
_entity.pdbx_description
1 polymer ?
#
loop_
_entity_poly.entity_id
_entity_poly.type
_entity_poly.pdbx_seq_one_letter_code
_entity_poly.pdbx_strand_id
1 'polypeptide(L)'
;MNIHINDDAAQWYKDELSLEKGDHLRFFARYGGCSTVQQGFSLGVANEEPVNTGAVTEKGGITFFIEEKDLWFFNDQDLYVEMNHKANEPVFKYEE
;
A
#
# COMPACT_ATOMS: atom_id res chain seq x y z
N MET A 1 -0.27 -12.07 -5.63
CA MET A 1 -0.56 -10.78 -4.99
C MET A 1 -0.66 -10.90 -3.47
N ASN A 2 0.43 -10.57 -2.80
CA ASN A 2 0.56 -10.33 -1.37
C ASN A 2 1.08 -8.92 -1.12
N ILE A 3 0.89 -8.43 0.11
CA ILE A 3 1.42 -7.14 0.56
C ILE A 3 2.54 -7.41 1.58
N HIS A 4 3.73 -6.96 1.24
CA HIS A 4 4.92 -7.01 2.09
C HIS A 4 5.27 -5.60 2.54
N ILE A 5 5.01 -5.29 3.81
CA ILE A 5 5.38 -4.01 4.41
C ILE A 5 6.41 -4.21 5.52
N ASN A 6 7.51 -3.46 5.47
CA ASN A 6 8.51 -3.50 6.54
C ASN A 6 8.06 -2.67 7.75
N ASP A 7 8.68 -2.90 8.91
CA ASP A 7 8.27 -2.25 10.16
C ASP A 7 8.43 -0.72 10.09
N ASP A 8 9.49 -0.24 9.43
CA ASP A 8 9.76 1.19 9.29
C ASP A 8 8.70 1.92 8.45
N ALA A 9 8.27 1.34 7.32
CA ALA A 9 7.23 1.94 6.49
C ALA A 9 5.86 1.87 7.17
N ALA A 10 5.56 0.78 7.87
CA ALA A 10 4.31 0.68 8.64
C ALA A 10 4.26 1.75 9.75
N GLN A 11 5.37 1.96 10.46
CA GLN A 11 5.48 3.01 11.48
C GLN A 11 5.37 4.40 10.85
N TRP A 12 5.99 4.64 9.70
CA TRP A 12 5.88 5.91 8.99
C TRP A 12 4.42 6.23 8.61
N TYR A 13 3.68 5.28 8.04
CA TYR A 13 2.27 5.50 7.70
C TYR A 13 1.42 5.76 8.94
N LYS A 14 1.71 5.04 10.02
CA LYS A 14 1.04 5.24 11.29
C LYS A 14 1.23 6.66 11.82
N ASP A 15 2.46 7.18 11.77
CA ASP A 15 2.76 8.53 12.27
C ASP A 15 2.23 9.61 11.32
N GLU A 16 2.47 9.49 10.01
CA GLU A 16 2.10 10.48 9.00
C GLU A 16 0.57 10.64 8.88
N LEU A 17 -0.16 9.54 8.96
CA LEU A 17 -1.63 9.54 8.85
C LEU A 17 -2.33 9.48 10.21
N SER A 18 -1.55 9.56 11.31
CA SER A 18 -2.06 9.48 12.69
C SER A 18 -2.97 8.28 12.94
N LEU A 19 -2.56 7.11 12.44
CA LEU A 19 -3.35 5.88 12.53
C LEU A 19 -3.24 5.25 13.93
N GLU A 20 -4.36 4.75 14.42
CA GLU A 20 -4.45 4.01 15.67
C GLU A 20 -4.56 2.51 15.44
N LYS A 21 -4.33 1.73 16.51
CA LYS A 21 -4.46 0.28 16.43
C LYS A 21 -5.90 -0.10 16.08
N GLY A 22 -6.06 -0.87 15.01
CA GLY A 22 -7.36 -1.25 14.45
C GLY A 22 -7.76 -0.43 13.22
N ASP A 23 -7.00 0.60 12.87
CA ASP A 23 -7.22 1.35 11.63
C ASP A 23 -6.79 0.56 10.39
N HIS A 24 -7.29 1.02 9.25
CA HIS A 24 -7.15 0.36 7.96
C HIS A 24 -6.55 1.32 6.94
N LEU A 25 -5.49 0.90 6.25
CA LEU A 25 -4.89 1.66 5.17
C LEU A 25 -5.08 0.92 3.84
N ARG A 26 -5.82 1.54 2.93
CA ARG A 26 -6.05 1.03 1.57
C ARG A 26 -4.99 1.53 0.61
N PHE A 27 -4.40 0.61 -0.14
CA PHE A 27 -3.67 0.90 -1.38
C PHE A 27 -4.62 0.75 -2.57
N PHE A 28 -4.68 1.75 -3.46
CA PHE A 28 -5.60 1.75 -4.61
C PHE A 28 -4.99 2.37 -5.86
N ALA A 29 -5.48 1.96 -7.03
CA ALA A 29 -5.04 2.53 -8.29
C ALA A 29 -5.64 3.92 -8.51
N ARG A 30 -4.80 4.91 -8.78
CA ARG A 30 -5.23 6.28 -9.07
C ARG A 30 -4.80 6.69 -10.48
N TYR A 31 -5.75 7.20 -11.25
CA TYR A 31 -5.45 7.78 -12.57
C TYR A 31 -4.63 9.07 -12.40
N GLY A 32 -3.57 9.19 -13.18
CA GLY A 32 -2.57 10.24 -13.07
C GLY A 32 -1.33 9.79 -12.32
N GLY A 33 -0.17 10.15 -12.85
CA GLY A 33 1.14 9.76 -12.32
C GLY A 33 1.93 8.89 -13.30
N CYS A 34 3.12 8.48 -12.85
CA CYS A 34 4.01 7.59 -13.60
C CYS A 34 4.38 6.42 -12.68
N SER A 35 3.65 5.31 -12.76
CA SER A 35 4.06 4.05 -12.14
C SER A 35 4.85 3.18 -13.10
N THR A 36 5.70 2.33 -12.55
CA THR A 36 6.48 1.35 -13.31
C THR A 36 5.65 0.18 -13.81
N VAL A 37 4.47 -0.07 -13.21
CA VAL A 37 3.62 -1.23 -13.52
C VAL A 37 2.55 -0.88 -14.54
N GLN A 38 1.82 0.23 -14.35
CA GLN A 38 0.76 0.68 -15.24
C GLN A 38 0.99 2.14 -15.64
N GLN A 39 1.26 2.38 -16.92
CA GLN A 39 1.46 3.73 -17.44
C GLN A 39 0.21 4.59 -17.27
N GLY A 40 0.38 5.82 -16.79
CA GLY A 40 -0.73 6.75 -16.54
C GLY A 40 -1.46 6.53 -15.22
N PHE A 41 -1.05 5.55 -14.41
CA PHE A 41 -1.56 5.31 -13.07
C PHE A 41 -0.47 5.46 -12.01
N SER A 42 -0.89 5.73 -10.77
CA SER A 42 -0.08 5.72 -9.57
C SER A 42 -0.80 4.96 -8.46
N LEU A 43 -0.06 4.61 -7.41
CA LEU A 43 -0.63 4.00 -6.21
C LEU A 43 -1.02 5.11 -5.22
N GLY A 44 -2.30 5.16 -4.86
CA GLY A 44 -2.83 6.02 -3.80
C GLY A 44 -2.93 5.27 -2.47
N VAL A 45 -2.98 6.03 -1.38
CA VAL A 45 -3.26 5.54 -0.03
C VAL A 45 -4.45 6.28 0.59
N ALA A 46 -5.29 5.58 1.32
CA ALA A 46 -6.42 6.16 2.06
C ALA A 46 -6.67 5.41 3.37
N ASN A 47 -7.00 6.13 4.44
CA ASN A 47 -7.54 5.54 5.66
C ASN A 47 -9.04 5.32 5.49
N GLU A 48 -9.44 4.10 5.17
CA GLU A 48 -10.84 3.73 4.95
C GLU A 48 -11.10 2.27 5.31
N GLU A 49 -12.33 1.95 5.69
CA GLU A 49 -12.71 0.59 6.02
C GLU A 49 -12.80 -0.30 4.76
N PRO A 50 -12.38 -1.58 4.86
CA PRO A 50 -12.47 -2.50 3.74
C PRO A 50 -13.92 -2.80 3.37
N VAL A 51 -14.19 -2.86 2.07
CA VAL A 51 -15.49 -3.28 1.51
C VAL A 51 -15.40 -4.69 0.95
N ASN A 52 -14.43 -4.94 0.07
CA ASN A 52 -14.15 -6.25 -0.49
C ASN A 52 -12.64 -6.42 -0.75
N THR A 53 -11.94 -6.93 0.26
CA THR A 53 -10.49 -7.10 0.24
C THR A 53 -10.05 -8.18 -0.75
N GLY A 54 -9.17 -7.84 -1.67
CA GLY A 54 -8.45 -8.79 -2.52
C GLY A 54 -7.14 -9.27 -1.90
N ALA A 55 -6.39 -8.37 -1.26
CA ALA A 55 -5.15 -8.68 -0.54
C ALA A 55 -5.12 -7.91 0.78
N VAL A 56 -4.57 -8.53 1.84
CA VAL A 56 -4.51 -7.94 3.18
C VAL A 56 -3.25 -8.38 3.92
N THR A 57 -2.70 -7.50 4.73
CA THR A 57 -1.63 -7.79 5.67
C THR A 57 -1.78 -6.92 6.92
N GLU A 58 -1.34 -7.41 8.08
CA GLU A 58 -1.37 -6.65 9.33
C GLU A 58 0.05 -6.38 9.82
N LYS A 59 0.35 -5.12 10.16
CA LYS A 59 1.64 -4.72 10.70
C LYS A 59 1.48 -3.57 11.67
N GLY A 60 2.14 -3.65 12.84
CA GLY A 60 2.10 -2.58 13.85
C GLY A 60 0.70 -2.28 14.41
N GLY A 61 -0.24 -3.22 14.27
CA GLY A 61 -1.65 -3.05 14.64
C GLY A 61 -2.50 -2.27 13.62
N ILE A 62 -1.97 -2.05 12.42
CA ILE A 62 -2.67 -1.44 11.28
C ILE A 62 -2.91 -2.51 10.23
N THR A 63 -4.11 -2.51 9.65
CA THR A 63 -4.49 -3.41 8.55
C THR A 63 -4.23 -2.72 7.22
N PHE A 64 -3.28 -3.23 6.45
CA PHE A 64 -2.99 -2.74 5.11
C PHE A 64 -3.68 -3.63 4.09
N PHE A 65 -4.40 -3.05 3.13
CA PHE A 65 -5.18 -3.84 2.19
C PHE A 65 -5.30 -3.22 0.81
N ILE A 66 -5.70 -4.05 -0.15
CA ILE A 66 -6.07 -3.68 -1.52
C ILE A 66 -7.46 -4.29 -1.78
N GLU A 67 -8.35 -3.51 -2.38
CA GLU A 67 -9.67 -3.99 -2.80
C GLU A 67 -9.57 -4.90 -4.02
N GLU A 68 -10.48 -5.86 -4.16
CA GLU A 68 -10.49 -6.79 -5.30
C GLU A 68 -10.51 -6.06 -6.65
N LYS A 69 -11.23 -4.92 -6.72
CA LYS A 69 -11.33 -4.07 -7.92
C LYS A 69 -10.02 -3.36 -8.29
N ASP A 70 -9.03 -3.31 -7.42
CA ASP A 70 -7.73 -2.66 -7.64
C ASP A 70 -6.61 -3.68 -7.93
N LEU A 71 -6.87 -4.98 -7.80
CA LEU A 71 -5.86 -6.04 -8.02
C LEU A 71 -5.25 -6.00 -9.43
N TRP A 72 -6.02 -5.62 -10.44
CA TRP A 72 -5.56 -5.52 -11.83
C TRP A 72 -4.35 -4.60 -12.00
N PHE A 73 -4.20 -3.59 -11.13
CA PHE A 73 -3.08 -2.65 -11.19
C PHE A 73 -1.74 -3.35 -10.99
N PHE A 74 -1.71 -4.39 -10.19
CA PHE A 74 -0.49 -5.10 -9.80
C PHE A 74 -0.09 -6.20 -10.78
N ASN A 75 -0.95 -6.55 -11.75
CA ASN A 75 -0.64 -7.51 -12.83
C ASN A 75 -0.01 -8.81 -12.30
N ASP A 76 -0.66 -9.43 -11.30
CA ASP A 76 -0.22 -10.63 -10.59
C ASP A 76 1.07 -10.51 -9.74
N GLN A 77 1.73 -9.35 -9.74
CA GLN A 77 2.91 -9.07 -8.91
C GLN A 77 2.53 -8.77 -7.46
N ASP A 78 3.43 -9.06 -6.53
CA ASP A 78 3.33 -8.72 -5.11
C ASP A 78 3.75 -7.25 -4.86
N LEU A 79 3.12 -6.58 -3.89
CA LEU A 79 3.46 -5.21 -3.48
C LEU A 79 4.43 -5.24 -2.31
N TYR A 80 5.59 -4.62 -2.50
CA TYR A 80 6.58 -4.39 -1.46
C TYR A 80 6.61 -2.91 -1.09
N VAL A 81 6.40 -2.62 0.19
CA VAL A 81 6.38 -1.28 0.78
C VAL A 81 7.55 -1.18 1.75
N GLU A 82 8.55 -0.41 1.37
CA GLU A 82 9.80 -0.26 2.12
C GLU A 82 10.09 1.21 2.42
N MET A 83 10.82 1.48 3.50
CA MET A 83 11.23 2.84 3.83
C MET A 83 12.51 3.22 3.07
N ASN A 84 12.49 4.33 2.34
CA ASN A 84 13.70 4.93 1.79
C ASN A 84 14.28 5.94 2.77
N HIS A 85 15.29 5.51 3.55
CA HIS A 85 15.94 6.36 4.55
C HIS A 85 16.68 7.59 3.99
N LYS A 86 16.94 7.67 2.67
CA LYS A 86 17.54 8.88 2.06
C LYS A 86 16.50 9.96 1.80
N ALA A 87 15.32 9.56 1.36
CA ALA A 87 14.20 10.45 1.05
C ALA A 87 13.26 10.63 2.26
N ASN A 88 13.38 9.79 3.28
CA ASN A 88 12.48 9.71 4.44
C ASN A 88 11.01 9.50 4.05
N GLU A 89 10.77 8.64 3.07
CA GLU A 89 9.43 8.30 2.58
C GLU A 89 9.33 6.81 2.19
N PRO A 90 8.13 6.21 2.27
CA PRO A 90 7.89 4.87 1.74
C PRO A 90 8.05 4.83 0.22
N VAL A 91 8.61 3.73 -0.27
CA VAL A 91 8.73 3.43 -1.70
C VAL A 91 8.04 2.11 -2.01
N PHE A 92 7.43 2.06 -3.19
CA PHE A 92 6.74 0.88 -3.68
C PHE A 92 7.62 0.13 -4.68
N LYS A 93 7.73 -1.18 -4.50
CA LYS A 93 8.35 -2.12 -5.44
C LYS A 93 7.34 -3.21 -5.78
N TYR A 94 7.52 -3.78 -6.96
CA TYR A 94 6.61 -4.78 -7.53
C TYR A 94 7.46 -5.94 -8.04
N GLU A 95 7.23 -7.13 -7.51
CA GLU A 95 8.00 -8.34 -7.84
C GLU A 95 7.05 -9.51 -8.10
N GLU A 96 7.45 -10.43 -8.98
CA GLU A 96 6.69 -11.66 -9.27
C GLU A 96 6.85 -12.71 -8.16
#